data_AF-A0A229D1R0-F1
#
_entry.id   AF-A0A229D1R0-F1
#
_cell.length_a   1.000
_cell.length_b   1.000
_cell.length_c   1.000
_cell.angle_alpha   90.00
_cell.angle_beta   90.00
_cell.angle_gamma   90.00
#
_symmetry.space_group_name_H-M   'P 1'
#
loop_
_entity.id
_entity.type
_entity.pdbx_description
1 polymer ?
#
loop_
_entity_poly.entity_id
_entity_poly.type
_entity_poly.pdbx_seq_one_letter_code
_entity_poly.pdbx_strand_id
1 'polypeptide(L)'
;MGRTLSELRREMSASEIMMWAEFDRFSPLGDERADIRAAQIVSAVYGAQGVKVPLNDALLQWEQEQTEGVSDPFAGLENALLIVSQ
;
A
#
# COMPACT_ATOMS: atom_id res chain seq x y z
N MET A 1 -13.74 -2.10 4.22
CA MET A 1 -14.75 -2.89 4.97
C MET A 1 -15.86 -2.07 5.66
N GLY A 2 -15.78 -0.74 5.81
CA GLY A 2 -16.89 0.08 6.34
C GLY A 2 -17.33 -0.22 7.79
N ARG A 3 -16.60 -1.10 8.49
CA ARG A 3 -16.83 -1.55 9.87
C ARG A 3 -15.60 -1.22 10.71
N THR A 4 -15.78 -1.11 12.01
CA THR A 4 -14.69 -0.89 12.97
C THR A 4 -13.88 -2.18 13.19
N LEU A 5 -12.62 -2.05 13.63
CA LEU A 5 -11.76 -3.20 13.96
C LEU A 5 -12.38 -4.11 15.03
N SER A 6 -13.14 -3.54 15.97
CA SER A 6 -13.81 -4.29 17.03
C SER A 6 -14.94 -5.15 16.50
N GLU A 7 -15.69 -4.66 15.51
CA GLU A 7 -16.74 -5.41 14.82
C GLU A 7 -16.14 -6.53 13.98
N LEU A 8 -15.07 -6.24 13.21
CA LEU A 8 -14.36 -7.23 12.40
C LEU A 8 -13.81 -8.38 13.25
N ARG A 9 -13.17 -8.08 14.38
CA ARG A 9 -12.64 -9.11 15.30
C ARG A 9 -13.74 -9.99 15.91
N ARG A 10 -14.97 -9.47 16.05
CA ARG A 10 -16.09 -10.21 16.62
C ARG A 10 -16.79 -11.09 15.57
N GLU A 11 -16.84 -10.64 14.33
CA GLU A 11 -17.60 -11.27 13.26
C GLU A 11 -16.76 -12.16 12.34
N MET A 12 -15.43 -12.02 12.37
CA MET A 12 -14.51 -12.67 11.44
C MET A 12 -13.35 -13.35 12.18
N SER A 13 -12.96 -14.53 11.69
CA SER A 13 -11.79 -15.25 12.19
C SER A 13 -10.49 -14.56 11.78
N ALA A 14 -9.41 -14.80 12.54
CA ALA A 14 -8.09 -14.24 12.22
C ALA A 14 -7.59 -14.66 10.83
N SER A 15 -7.88 -15.90 10.40
CA SER A 15 -7.54 -16.41 9.07
C SER A 15 -8.26 -15.67 7.94
N GLU A 16 -9.53 -15.33 8.13
CA GLU A 16 -10.28 -14.55 7.14
C GLU A 16 -9.75 -13.11 7.07
N ILE A 17 -9.42 -12.49 8.21
CA ILE A 17 -8.78 -11.16 8.23
C ILE A 17 -7.45 -11.19 7.46
N MET A 18 -6.63 -12.23 7.66
CA MET A 18 -5.38 -12.40 6.91
C MET A 18 -5.63 -12.59 5.41
N MET A 19 -6.65 -13.36 5.02
CA MET A 19 -7.01 -13.53 3.62
C MET A 19 -7.43 -12.19 2.97
N TRP A 20 -8.21 -11.37 3.69
CA TRP A 20 -8.57 -10.04 3.23
C TRP A 20 -7.36 -9.11 3.12
N ALA A 21 -6.38 -9.23 4.02
CA ALA A 21 -5.14 -8.45 3.94
C ALA A 21 -4.30 -8.86 2.71
N GLU A 22 -4.21 -10.15 2.38
CA GLU A 22 -3.55 -10.61 1.14
C GLU A 22 -4.31 -10.16 -0.11
N PHE A 23 -5.65 -10.15 -0.07
CA PHE A 23 -6.47 -9.65 -1.17
C PHE A 23 -6.28 -8.14 -1.38
N ASP A 24 -6.22 -7.37 -0.29
CA ASP A 24 -5.97 -5.92 -0.28
C ASP A 24 -4.60 -5.58 -0.90
N ARG A 25 -3.62 -6.48 -0.82
CA ARG A 25 -2.31 -6.32 -1.47
C ARG A 25 -2.41 -6.18 -2.99
N PHE A 26 -3.39 -6.82 -3.62
CA PHE A 26 -3.60 -6.73 -5.08
C PHE A 26 -4.56 -5.62 -5.49
N SER A 27 -5.44 -5.21 -4.59
CA SER A 27 -6.40 -4.13 -4.82
C SER A 27 -6.57 -3.38 -3.50
N PRO A 28 -5.73 -2.37 -3.23
CA PRO A 28 -5.80 -1.62 -1.98
C PRO A 28 -7.21 -1.06 -1.83
N LEU A 29 -7.71 -1.00 -0.60
CA LEU A 29 -9.01 -0.43 -0.23
C LEU A 29 -9.10 1.03 -0.71
N GLY A 30 -9.58 1.19 -1.94
CA GLY A 30 -9.37 2.38 -2.76
C GLY A 30 -8.96 1.92 -4.16
N ASP A 31 -9.95 1.46 -4.95
CA ASP A 31 -9.76 1.08 -6.36
C ASP A 31 -8.93 2.14 -7.10
N GLU A 32 -8.09 1.75 -8.06
CA GLU A 32 -7.24 2.63 -8.89
C GLU A 32 -8.04 3.83 -9.43
N ARG A 33 -9.31 3.61 -9.74
CA ARG A 33 -10.25 4.63 -10.21
C ARG A 33 -10.58 5.71 -9.17
N ALA A 34 -10.55 5.39 -7.89
CA ALA A 34 -10.67 6.36 -6.82
C ALA A 34 -9.42 7.25 -6.76
N ASP A 35 -8.24 6.67 -6.89
CA ASP A 35 -6.96 7.39 -6.86
C ASP A 35 -6.82 8.34 -8.05
N ILE A 36 -7.19 7.90 -9.26
CA ILE A 36 -7.20 8.76 -10.45
C ILE A 36 -8.12 9.98 -10.24
N ARG A 37 -9.30 9.78 -9.64
CA ARG A 37 -10.22 10.88 -9.34
C ARG A 37 -9.66 11.83 -8.28
N ALA A 38 -9.01 11.30 -7.25
CA ALA A 38 -8.33 12.11 -6.27
C ALA A 38 -7.23 12.97 -6.94
N ALA A 39 -6.42 12.37 -7.80
CA ALA A 39 -5.39 13.08 -8.56
C ALA A 39 -5.96 14.17 -9.47
N GLN A 40 -7.11 13.91 -10.13
CA GLN A 40 -7.80 14.92 -10.95
C GLN A 40 -8.26 16.11 -10.11
N ILE A 41 -8.85 15.86 -8.94
CA ILE A 41 -9.27 16.93 -8.03
C ILE A 41 -8.06 17.75 -7.58
N VAL A 42 -6.98 17.08 -7.16
CA VAL A 42 -5.74 17.74 -6.73
C VAL A 42 -5.16 18.61 -7.85
N SER A 43 -4.97 18.04 -9.04
CA SER A 43 -4.44 18.78 -10.21
C SER A 43 -5.30 20.00 -10.55
N ALA A 44 -6.63 19.86 -10.52
CA ALA A 44 -7.56 20.98 -10.77
C ALA A 44 -7.48 22.07 -9.69
N VAL A 45 -7.39 21.68 -8.41
CA VAL A 45 -7.30 22.63 -7.28
C VAL A 45 -6.00 23.42 -7.32
N TYR A 46 -4.86 22.76 -7.56
CA TYR A 46 -3.58 23.45 -7.72
C TYR A 46 -3.55 24.30 -9.00
N GLY A 47 -4.12 23.79 -10.09
CA GLY A 47 -4.26 24.52 -11.35
C GLY A 47 -5.04 25.82 -11.20
N ALA A 48 -6.12 25.82 -10.40
CA ALA A 48 -6.89 27.01 -10.08
C ALA A 48 -6.10 28.06 -9.28
N GLN A 49 -5.06 27.66 -8.56
CA GLN A 49 -4.14 28.56 -7.83
C GLN A 49 -2.97 29.05 -8.70
N GLY A 50 -2.94 28.68 -9.98
CA GLY A 50 -1.86 29.03 -10.91
C GLY A 50 -0.66 28.09 -10.89
N VAL A 51 -0.72 27.01 -10.09
CA VAL A 51 0.34 25.99 -10.02
C VAL A 51 -0.02 24.82 -10.94
N LYS A 52 0.84 24.51 -11.91
CA LYS A 52 0.64 23.36 -12.79
C LYS A 52 1.19 22.10 -12.13
N VAL A 53 0.29 21.26 -11.61
CA VAL A 53 0.63 19.91 -11.13
C VAL A 53 0.14 18.91 -12.19
N PRO A 54 1.04 18.19 -12.88
CA PRO A 54 0.64 17.17 -13.84
C PRO A 54 -0.05 16.01 -13.12
N LEU A 55 -0.99 15.35 -13.79
CA LEU A 55 -1.81 14.31 -13.17
C LEU A 55 -0.97 13.16 -12.58
N ASN A 56 0.10 12.77 -13.26
CA ASN A 56 1.00 11.69 -12.81
C ASN A 56 1.70 12.02 -11.49
N ASP A 57 1.99 13.30 -11.21
CA ASP A 57 2.61 13.71 -9.95
C ASP A 57 1.58 13.75 -8.80
N ALA A 58 0.29 13.84 -9.14
CA ALA A 58 -0.81 13.83 -8.17
C ALA A 58 -1.40 12.44 -7.93
N LEU A 59 -0.99 11.42 -8.70
CA LEU A 59 -1.41 10.03 -8.50
C LEU A 59 -0.72 9.45 -7.26
N LEU A 60 -1.50 8.75 -6.46
CA LEU A 60 -0.98 8.08 -5.27
C LEU A 60 -0.17 6.85 -5.68
N GLN A 61 1.02 6.71 -5.08
CA GLN A 61 1.90 5.55 -5.28
C GLN A 61 1.86 4.71 -4.01
N TRP A 62 0.97 3.71 -3.97
CA TRP A 62 0.79 2.84 -2.80
C TRP A 62 2.01 1.96 -2.53
N GLU A 63 2.57 1.40 -3.59
CA GLU A 63 3.87 0.74 -3.55
C GLU A 63 4.86 1.68 -4.21
N GLN A 64 5.81 2.20 -3.44
CA GLN A 64 7.03 2.69 -4.06
C GLN A 64 7.70 1.47 -4.65
N GLU A 65 7.82 1.40 -5.98
CA GLU A 65 8.79 0.53 -6.62
C GLU A 65 10.11 0.87 -5.95
N GLN A 66 10.59 -0.04 -5.09
CA GLN A 66 11.81 0.16 -4.32
C GLN A 66 12.91 0.35 -5.35
N THR A 67 13.23 1.60 -5.64
CA THR A 67 14.28 1.96 -6.57
C THR A 67 15.56 1.47 -5.90
N GLU A 68 16.03 0.33 -6.40
CA GLU A 68 17.34 -0.29 -6.20
C GLU A 68 18.10 0.12 -4.93
N GLY A 69 18.05 -0.70 -3.88
CA GLY A 69 19.00 -0.58 -2.77
C GLY A 69 18.52 -0.95 -1.38
N VAL A 70 17.32 -1.48 -1.19
CA VAL A 70 16.95 -2.04 0.12
C VAL A 70 17.63 -3.40 0.25
N SER A 71 18.82 -3.45 0.86
CA SER A 71 19.40 -4.73 1.28
C SER A 71 18.40 -5.39 2.22
N ASP A 72 18.04 -6.64 1.95
CA ASP A 72 17.15 -7.41 2.80
C ASP A 72 17.61 -7.30 4.28
N PRO A 73 16.78 -6.70 5.16
CA PRO A 73 17.15 -6.46 6.55
C PRO A 73 17.36 -7.75 7.35
N PHE A 74 16.96 -8.91 6.82
CA PHE A 74 17.14 -10.22 7.44
C PHE A 74 18.25 -11.07 6.82
N ALA A 75 18.91 -10.63 5.75
CA ALA A 75 19.95 -11.39 5.05
C ALA A 75 21.12 -11.84 5.97
N GLY A 76 21.46 -11.03 6.96
CA GLY A 76 22.48 -11.38 7.97
C GLY A 76 22.04 -12.50 8.91
N LEU A 77 20.74 -12.57 9.23
CA LEU A 77 20.16 -13.60 10.10
C LEU A 77 19.99 -14.93 9.36
N GLU A 78 19.60 -14.89 8.09
CA GLU A 78 19.49 -16.07 7.23
C GLU A 78 20.85 -16.75 7.05
N ASN A 79 21.91 -15.97 6.78
CA ASN A 79 23.27 -16.49 6.72
C ASN A 79 23.73 -17.12 8.04
N ALA A 80 23.40 -16.50 9.18
CA ALA A 80 23.75 -17.05 10.49
C ALA A 80 23.02 -18.38 10.78
N LEU A 81 21.75 -18.50 10.39
CA LEU A 81 20.98 -19.74 10.53
C LEU A 81 21.50 -20.85 9.61
N LEU A 82 21.86 -20.52 8.37
CA LEU A 82 22.45 -21.48 7.43
C LEU A 82 23.79 -22.02 7.95
N ILE A 83 24.65 -21.14 8.48
CA ILE A 83 25.94 -21.53 9.08
C ILE A 83 25.75 -22.43 10.30
N VAL A 84 24.75 -22.17 11.15
CA VAL A 84 24.46 -22.99 12.34
C VAL A 84 23.82 -24.34 12.01
N SER A 85 23.15 -24.45 10.86
CA SER A 85 22.50 -25.70 10.44
C SER A 85 23.46 -26.73 9.81
N GLN A 86 24.72 -26.34 9.57
CA GLN A 86 25.76 -27.18 8.98
C GLN A 86 26.68 -27.78 10.05
#